data_AF-A0A9P9KUM2-F1
#
_entry.id   AF-A0A9P9KUM2-F1
#
_cell.length_a   1.000
_cell.length_b   1.000
_cell.length_c   1.000
_cell.angle_alpha   90.00
_cell.angle_beta   90.00
_cell.angle_gamma   90.00
#
_symmetry.space_group_name_H-M   'P 1'
#
loop_
_entity.id
_entity.type
_entity.pdbx_description
1 polymer ?
#
loop_
_entity_poly.entity_id
_entity_poly.type
_entity_poly.pdbx_seq_one_letter_code
_entity_poly.pdbx_strand_id
1 'polypeptide(L)'
;MKFLSLSALVGLAAASPIAAPAGCSTAPGGCTIPGSLGVLPTAHSNNRIDVFTGTGASDPEVCRARCYSSAFPSCKAFAVRKSSGSNGACSLWDYTLPFRAPEGTETSNTYYYNLPDGIVGWVPENVAQHYKADTSKTKGNYKDCRALCISEPTCKGFGFKSGGNCQLYDVSLAGKVKAKSDSPYIHYQLDCTAAPIAPVPY
;
A
#
# COMPACT_ATOMS: atom_id res chain seq x y z
N MET A 1 57.26 16.84 30.83
CA MET A 1 56.49 15.72 30.23
C MET A 1 55.01 16.03 30.45
N LYS A 2 54.28 16.39 29.39
CA LYS A 2 52.87 16.81 29.47
C LYS A 2 52.06 15.85 28.59
N PHE A 3 51.27 14.98 29.22
CA PHE A 3 50.40 14.03 28.54
C PHE A 3 49.15 14.77 28.03
N LEU A 4 48.94 14.77 26.71
CA LEU A 4 47.68 15.17 26.10
C LEU A 4 46.89 13.90 25.77
N SER A 5 45.85 13.66 26.55
CA SER A 5 44.84 12.63 26.30
C SER A 5 43.94 13.09 25.14
N LEU A 6 43.99 12.38 24.01
CA LEU A 6 43.04 12.55 22.91
C LEU A 6 41.82 11.65 23.19
N SER A 7 40.72 12.24 23.63
CA SER A 7 39.41 11.58 23.66
C SER A 7 38.80 11.59 22.25
N ALA A 8 38.74 10.43 21.61
CA ALA A 8 38.02 10.23 20.37
C ALA A 8 36.50 10.15 20.66
N LEU A 9 35.77 11.22 20.35
CA LEU A 9 34.31 11.20 20.25
C LEU A 9 33.91 10.43 19.00
N VAL A 10 33.47 9.18 19.18
CA VAL A 10 32.79 8.42 18.13
C VAL A 10 31.40 9.02 17.96
N GLY A 11 31.22 9.83 16.93
CA GLY A 11 29.91 10.32 16.53
C GLY A 11 29.03 9.16 16.09
N LEU A 12 28.00 8.82 16.87
CA LEU A 12 26.91 7.98 16.39
C LEU A 12 26.19 8.77 15.30
N ALA A 13 26.37 8.36 14.05
CA ALA A 13 25.48 8.77 12.97
C ALA A 13 24.09 8.21 13.28
N ALA A 14 23.19 9.07 13.75
CA ALA A 14 21.79 8.74 13.89
C ALA A 14 21.25 8.45 12.47
N ALA A 15 20.96 7.18 12.19
CA ALA A 15 20.25 6.80 10.97
C ALA A 15 18.95 7.59 10.90
N SER A 16 18.80 8.42 9.87
CA SER A 16 17.56 9.16 9.65
C SER A 16 16.40 8.18 9.60
N PRO A 17 15.26 8.45 10.29
CA PRO A 17 14.11 7.58 10.18
C PRO A 17 13.67 7.54 8.71
N ILE A 18 13.67 6.33 8.14
CA ILE A 18 13.07 6.09 6.83
C ILE A 18 11.63 6.57 6.93
N ALA A 19 11.25 7.55 6.10
CA ALA A 19 9.91 8.09 6.07
C ALA A 19 8.91 6.94 5.92
N ALA A 20 7.84 6.95 6.71
CA ALA A 20 6.73 6.03 6.50
C ALA A 20 6.28 6.14 5.02
N PRO A 21 5.97 5.02 4.35
CA PRO A 21 5.54 5.08 2.95
C PRO A 21 4.35 6.02 2.82
N ALA A 22 4.37 6.84 1.77
CA ALA A 22 3.30 7.77 1.45
C ALA A 22 1.95 7.02 1.43
N GLY A 23 0.98 7.48 2.22
CA GLY A 23 -0.36 6.89 2.28
C GLY A 23 -0.71 6.12 3.57
N CYS A 24 0.23 5.92 4.49
CA CYS A 24 -0.13 5.47 5.84
C CYS A 24 -0.21 6.67 6.78
N SER A 25 -1.43 7.16 7.05
CA SER A 25 -1.67 8.03 8.19
C SER A 25 -1.13 7.35 9.45
N THR A 26 -0.27 8.02 10.20
CA THR A 26 0.20 7.58 11.52
C THR A 26 -0.85 7.80 12.61
N ALA A 27 -2.09 8.17 12.25
CA ALA A 27 -3.15 8.40 13.21
C ALA A 27 -3.61 7.09 13.88
N PRO A 28 -3.91 7.10 15.19
CA PRO A 28 -4.54 5.97 15.86
C PRO A 28 -5.94 5.75 15.24
N GLY A 29 -6.14 4.65 14.49
CA GLY A 29 -7.47 4.32 13.96
C GLY A 29 -7.53 3.63 12.59
N GLY A 30 -6.42 3.53 11.85
CA GLY A 30 -6.38 2.78 10.59
C GLY A 30 -5.53 3.46 9.51
N CYS A 31 -5.49 2.86 8.33
CA CYS A 31 -4.78 3.36 7.16
C CYS A 31 -5.79 3.89 6.12
N THR A 32 -5.43 4.96 5.42
CA THR A 32 -6.29 5.56 4.38
C THR A 32 -5.48 5.85 3.13
N ILE A 33 -5.91 5.32 1.99
CA ILE A 33 -5.27 5.45 0.69
C ILE A 33 -5.72 6.77 0.06
N PRO A 34 -4.83 7.78 -0.07
CA PRO A 34 -5.20 9.05 -0.66
C PRO A 34 -5.50 8.87 -2.16
N GLY A 35 -6.60 9.48 -2.60
CA GLY A 35 -6.91 9.64 -4.01
C GLY A 35 -6.35 10.95 -4.53
N SER A 36 -5.74 10.92 -5.70
CA SER A 36 -5.25 12.14 -6.36
C SER A 36 -5.88 12.29 -7.74
N LEU A 37 -6.37 13.49 -8.03
CA LEU A 37 -6.76 13.83 -9.39
C LEU A 37 -5.52 13.77 -10.27
N GLY A 38 -5.61 13.05 -11.39
CA GLY A 38 -4.42 12.79 -12.19
C GLY A 38 -4.71 12.56 -13.65
N VAL A 39 -3.64 12.50 -14.43
CA VAL A 39 -3.64 11.94 -15.77
C VAL A 39 -2.55 10.88 -15.85
N LEU A 40 -2.89 9.77 -16.49
CA LEU A 40 -1.97 8.66 -16.67
C LEU A 40 -1.43 8.69 -18.11
N PRO A 41 -0.11 8.51 -18.33
CA PRO A 41 0.44 8.36 -19.67
C PRO A 41 -0.24 7.22 -20.44
N THR A 42 -0.43 7.38 -21.75
CA THR A 42 -1.17 6.44 -22.62
C THR A 42 -0.63 5.00 -22.56
N ALA A 43 0.66 4.84 -22.29
CA ALA A 43 1.28 3.52 -22.12
C ALA A 43 0.64 2.70 -20.99
N HIS A 44 0.16 3.34 -19.93
CA HIS A 44 -0.42 2.65 -18.78
C HIS A 44 -1.95 2.55 -18.87
N SER A 45 -2.61 3.37 -19.69
CA SER A 45 -4.07 3.30 -19.84
C SER A 45 -4.52 1.97 -20.45
N ASN A 46 -3.69 1.30 -21.25
CA ASN A 46 -4.05 0.04 -21.88
C ASN A 46 -3.66 -1.20 -21.04
N ASN A 47 -2.77 -1.04 -20.07
CA ASN A 47 -2.21 -2.15 -19.28
C ASN A 47 -2.98 -2.38 -17.97
N ARG A 48 -4.32 -2.35 -18.04
CA ARG A 48 -5.20 -2.59 -16.91
C ARG A 48 -5.44 -4.09 -16.75
N ILE A 49 -5.46 -4.56 -15.50
CA ILE A 49 -5.82 -5.96 -15.20
C ILE A 49 -7.34 -6.15 -15.12
N ASP A 50 -8.10 -5.06 -14.95
CA ASP A 50 -9.57 -5.07 -14.94
C ASP A 50 -10.14 -3.67 -15.18
N VAL A 51 -11.36 -3.64 -15.74
CA VAL A 51 -12.20 -2.44 -15.85
C VAL A 51 -13.63 -2.81 -15.48
N PHE A 52 -14.16 -2.19 -14.42
CA PHE A 52 -15.54 -2.35 -13.97
C PHE A 52 -16.35 -1.08 -14.23
N THR A 53 -17.52 -1.23 -14.85
CA THR A 53 -18.44 -0.13 -15.19
C THR A 53 -19.87 -0.35 -14.66
N GLY A 54 -20.04 -1.26 -13.70
CA GLY A 54 -21.32 -1.48 -13.03
C GLY A 54 -21.63 -0.43 -11.98
N THR A 55 -22.76 -0.58 -11.29
CA THR A 55 -23.19 0.33 -10.21
C THR A 55 -22.09 0.49 -9.16
N GLY A 56 -21.81 1.74 -8.78
CA GLY A 56 -20.76 2.05 -7.81
C GLY A 56 -19.34 2.09 -8.40
N ALA A 57 -19.14 1.96 -9.72
CA ALA A 57 -17.82 2.05 -10.32
C ALA A 57 -17.12 3.42 -10.12
N SER A 58 -17.88 4.47 -9.79
CA SER A 58 -17.38 5.80 -9.41
C SER A 58 -17.09 5.95 -7.90
N ASP A 59 -17.25 4.90 -7.10
CA ASP A 59 -16.97 4.91 -5.65
C ASP A 59 -15.56 4.32 -5.40
N PRO A 60 -14.65 5.08 -4.76
CA PRO A 60 -13.31 4.60 -4.44
C PRO A 60 -13.29 3.41 -3.48
N GLU A 61 -14.26 3.26 -2.57
CA GLU A 61 -14.33 2.09 -1.69
C GLU A 61 -14.75 0.84 -2.45
N VAL A 62 -15.68 0.95 -3.39
CA VAL A 62 -16.07 -0.17 -4.26
C VAL A 62 -14.87 -0.62 -5.10
N CYS A 63 -14.13 0.33 -5.67
CA CYS A 63 -12.97 0.02 -6.49
C CYS A 63 -11.82 -0.57 -5.67
N ARG A 64 -11.58 -0.04 -4.47
CA ARG A 64 -10.63 -0.62 -3.51
C ARG A 64 -11.04 -2.03 -3.09
N ALA A 65 -12.29 -2.25 -2.69
CA ALA A 65 -12.77 -3.58 -2.29
C ALA A 65 -12.57 -4.60 -3.42
N ARG A 66 -12.79 -4.19 -4.68
CA ARG A 66 -12.51 -5.01 -5.85
C ARG A 66 -11.02 -5.32 -5.97
N CYS A 67 -10.14 -4.32 -5.87
CA CYS A 67 -8.69 -4.52 -5.83
C CYS A 67 -8.24 -5.46 -4.69
N TYR A 68 -8.96 -5.48 -3.56
CA TYR A 68 -8.72 -6.34 -2.39
C TYR A 68 -9.44 -7.69 -2.44
N SER A 69 -10.11 -8.01 -3.54
CA SER A 69 -10.77 -9.30 -3.71
C SER A 69 -9.80 -10.40 -4.14
N SER A 70 -10.21 -11.65 -3.89
CA SER A 70 -9.46 -12.84 -4.30
C SER A 70 -9.33 -12.98 -5.83
N ALA A 71 -10.14 -12.25 -6.61
CA ALA A 71 -10.03 -12.20 -8.06
C ALA A 71 -8.79 -11.40 -8.54
N PHE A 72 -8.30 -10.45 -7.73
CA PHE A 72 -7.20 -9.55 -8.10
C PHE A 72 -6.09 -9.55 -7.06
N PRO A 73 -5.47 -10.71 -6.76
CA PRO A 73 -4.45 -10.82 -5.71
C PRO A 73 -3.19 -10.01 -6.02
N SER A 74 -2.91 -9.73 -7.30
CA SER A 74 -1.77 -8.92 -7.74
C SER A 74 -2.04 -7.41 -7.75
N CYS A 75 -3.26 -6.94 -7.49
CA CYS A 75 -3.60 -5.53 -7.58
C CYS A 75 -2.73 -4.66 -6.64
N LYS A 76 -2.22 -3.54 -7.18
CA LYS A 76 -1.37 -2.55 -6.49
C LYS A 76 -1.84 -1.12 -6.67
N ALA A 77 -2.71 -0.86 -7.63
CA ALA A 77 -3.30 0.45 -7.82
C ALA A 77 -4.69 0.33 -8.45
N PHE A 78 -5.50 1.37 -8.23
CA PHE A 78 -6.79 1.50 -8.87
C PHE A 78 -7.07 2.96 -9.22
N ALA A 79 -8.03 3.16 -10.12
CA ALA A 79 -8.50 4.48 -10.49
C ALA A 79 -10.01 4.50 -10.63
N VAL A 80 -10.58 5.65 -10.30
CA VAL A 80 -12.01 5.91 -10.34
C VAL A 80 -12.26 7.08 -11.27
N ARG A 81 -12.93 6.81 -12.39
CA ARG A 81 -13.42 7.83 -13.30
C ARG A 81 -14.84 8.22 -12.91
N LYS A 82 -15.04 9.48 -12.50
CA LYS A 82 -16.37 10.04 -12.26
C LYS A 82 -17.11 10.28 -13.57
N SER A 83 -18.41 10.07 -13.57
CA SER A 83 -19.31 10.41 -14.68
C SER A 83 -20.63 10.91 -14.11
N SER A 84 -21.16 12.01 -14.66
CA SER A 84 -22.47 12.55 -14.29
C SER A 84 -23.63 11.86 -15.03
N GLY A 85 -23.34 11.15 -16.12
CA GLY A 85 -24.34 10.49 -16.97
C GLY A 85 -24.23 8.96 -17.04
N SER A 86 -23.33 8.36 -16.26
CA SER A 86 -23.15 6.90 -16.19
C SER A 86 -22.54 6.47 -14.87
N ASN A 87 -22.38 5.16 -14.64
CA ASN A 87 -21.78 4.62 -13.41
C ASN A 87 -20.30 4.98 -13.18
N GLY A 88 -19.66 5.68 -14.12
CA GLY A 88 -18.21 5.92 -14.09
C GLY A 88 -17.41 4.69 -14.54
N ALA A 89 -16.17 4.57 -14.06
CA ALA A 89 -15.37 3.37 -14.27
C ALA A 89 -14.37 3.17 -13.12
N CYS A 90 -14.21 1.93 -12.69
CA CYS A 90 -13.15 1.46 -11.81
C CYS A 90 -12.12 0.71 -12.66
N SER A 91 -10.85 1.11 -12.62
CA SER A 91 -9.76 0.46 -13.35
C SER A 91 -8.72 -0.05 -12.36
N LEU A 92 -8.19 -1.26 -12.58
CA LEU A 92 -7.20 -1.88 -11.69
C LEU A 92 -5.88 -2.12 -12.42
N TRP A 93 -4.77 -2.06 -11.67
CA TRP A 93 -3.42 -2.38 -12.12
C TRP A 93 -2.68 -3.23 -11.09
N ASP A 94 -1.76 -4.07 -11.55
CA ASP A 94 -0.87 -4.91 -10.72
C ASP A 94 0.48 -4.25 -10.41
N TYR A 95 0.63 -2.98 -10.77
CA TYR A 95 1.77 -2.13 -10.45
C TYR A 95 1.32 -0.77 -9.93
N THR A 96 2.20 -0.12 -9.17
CA THR A 96 2.02 1.26 -8.69
C THR A 96 2.08 2.22 -9.87
N LEU A 97 1.11 3.13 -9.97
CA LEU A 97 0.98 4.02 -11.11
C LEU A 97 1.82 5.29 -10.95
N PRO A 98 2.56 5.70 -12.00
CA PRO A 98 3.24 7.00 -12.06
C PRO A 98 2.29 8.07 -12.65
N PHE A 99 1.17 8.34 -11.98
CA PHE A 99 0.27 9.42 -12.41
C PHE A 99 0.83 10.78 -12.00
N ARG A 100 0.50 11.82 -12.78
CA ARG A 100 0.81 13.21 -12.44
C ARG A 100 -0.48 13.98 -12.20
N ALA A 101 -0.45 14.92 -11.26
CA ALA A 101 -1.53 15.89 -11.13
C ALA A 101 -1.62 16.72 -12.43
N PRO A 102 -2.82 17.04 -12.93
CA PRO A 102 -2.96 17.93 -14.07
C PRO A 102 -2.46 19.34 -13.69
N GLU A 103 -1.50 19.88 -14.45
CA GLU A 103 -1.08 21.28 -14.31
C GLU A 103 -2.02 22.16 -15.13
N GLY A 104 -2.79 23.03 -14.45
CA GLY A 104 -3.63 24.05 -15.09
C GLY A 104 -4.75 23.49 -15.96
N THR A 105 -6.01 23.76 -15.58
CA THR A 105 -7.28 23.30 -16.19
C THR A 105 -7.67 21.85 -15.83
N GLU A 106 -8.57 21.77 -14.86
CA GLU A 106 -9.11 20.58 -14.19
C GLU A 106 -10.03 19.70 -15.07
N THR A 107 -9.54 19.24 -16.22
CA THR A 107 -10.35 18.42 -17.13
C THR A 107 -10.36 16.93 -16.78
N SER A 108 -9.49 16.49 -15.88
CA SER A 108 -9.52 15.10 -15.42
C SER A 108 -10.68 14.89 -14.46
N ASN A 109 -11.46 13.86 -14.73
CA ASN A 109 -12.48 13.32 -13.82
C ASN A 109 -12.01 11.99 -13.19
N THR A 110 -10.71 11.67 -13.30
CA THR A 110 -10.15 10.39 -12.86
C THR A 110 -9.25 10.60 -11.65
N TYR A 111 -9.56 9.88 -10.58
CA TYR A 111 -8.81 9.83 -9.34
C TYR A 111 -8.01 8.54 -9.30
N TYR A 112 -6.72 8.64 -9.03
CA TYR A 112 -5.80 7.51 -8.95
C TYR A 112 -5.42 7.24 -7.50
N TYR A 113 -5.32 5.97 -7.16
CA TYR A 113 -5.04 5.44 -5.84
C TYR A 113 -3.97 4.36 -5.96
N ASN A 114 -2.80 4.61 -5.37
CA ASN A 114 -1.78 3.58 -5.21
C ASN A 114 -1.97 2.93 -3.83
N LEU A 115 -2.03 1.59 -3.77
CA LEU A 115 -2.03 0.90 -2.49
C LEU A 115 -0.73 1.21 -1.73
N PRO A 116 -0.72 1.13 -0.39
CA PRO A 116 0.50 1.38 0.36
C PRO A 116 1.59 0.40 -0.05
N ASP A 117 2.77 0.94 -0.31
CA ASP A 117 3.94 0.12 -0.60
C ASP A 117 4.32 -0.71 0.63
N GLY A 118 4.96 -1.85 0.36
CA GLY A 118 5.42 -2.73 1.40
C GLY A 118 6.61 -2.14 2.15
N ILE A 119 6.60 -2.27 3.48
CA ILE A 119 7.69 -1.81 4.33
C ILE A 119 8.68 -2.96 4.50
N VAL A 120 9.90 -2.79 4.00
CA VAL A 120 11.02 -3.70 4.29
C VAL A 120 11.45 -3.48 5.75
N GLY A 121 11.24 -4.49 6.59
CA GLY A 121 11.37 -4.30 8.02
C GLY A 121 10.93 -5.51 8.81
N TRP A 122 10.69 -5.29 10.10
CA TRP A 122 10.20 -6.32 11.02
C TRP A 122 9.08 -5.76 11.87
N VAL A 123 8.22 -6.63 12.36
CA VAL A 123 7.16 -6.29 13.31
C VAL A 123 7.62 -6.72 14.70
N PRO A 124 7.70 -5.81 15.69
CA PRO A 124 8.14 -6.20 17.01
C PRO A 124 7.23 -7.22 17.68
N GLU A 125 7.85 -8.19 18.35
CA GLU A 125 7.16 -9.31 19.00
C GLU A 125 6.12 -8.85 20.03
N ASN A 126 6.42 -7.75 20.73
CA ASN A 126 5.55 -7.12 21.72
C ASN A 126 4.50 -6.17 21.11
N VAL A 127 4.52 -5.95 19.79
CA VAL A 127 3.64 -5.04 19.07
C VAL A 127 2.57 -5.80 18.28
N ALA A 128 2.99 -6.83 17.54
CA ALA A 128 2.08 -7.72 16.82
C ALA A 128 2.80 -9.02 16.45
N GLN A 129 2.25 -10.15 16.89
CA GLN A 129 2.65 -11.47 16.43
C GLN A 129 1.82 -11.84 15.19
N HIS A 130 2.41 -12.59 14.27
CA HIS A 130 1.64 -13.21 13.21
C HIS A 130 0.81 -14.35 13.82
N TYR A 131 -0.50 -14.37 13.55
CA TYR A 131 -1.37 -15.41 14.09
C TYR A 131 -1.30 -16.71 13.27
N LYS A 132 -0.82 -16.61 12.03
CA LYS A 132 -0.65 -17.73 11.09
C LYS A 132 0.55 -17.49 10.20
N ALA A 133 1.25 -18.57 9.83
CA ALA A 133 2.30 -18.52 8.81
C ALA A 133 2.20 -19.73 7.87
N ASP A 134 2.29 -19.48 6.57
CA ASP A 134 2.59 -20.51 5.58
C ASP A 134 4.10 -20.67 5.47
N THR A 135 4.57 -21.90 5.72
CA THR A 135 5.99 -22.26 5.71
C THR A 135 6.37 -23.13 4.51
N SER A 136 5.45 -23.34 3.56
CA SER A 136 5.64 -24.18 2.37
C SER A 136 6.68 -23.63 1.39
N LYS A 137 7.09 -22.36 1.56
CA LYS A 137 8.00 -21.61 0.68
C LYS A 137 7.42 -21.26 -0.69
N THR A 138 6.19 -21.69 -1.00
CA THR A 138 5.53 -21.38 -2.28
C THR A 138 4.83 -20.03 -2.28
N LYS A 139 4.43 -19.54 -1.10
CA LYS A 139 3.70 -18.26 -0.92
C LYS A 139 4.60 -17.08 -0.54
N GLY A 140 5.92 -17.23 -0.65
CA GLY A 140 6.90 -16.20 -0.31
C GLY A 140 6.98 -15.07 -1.36
N ASN A 141 5.85 -14.53 -1.80
CA ASN A 141 5.77 -13.41 -2.73
C ASN A 141 4.49 -12.59 -2.50
N TYR A 142 4.43 -11.40 -3.09
CA TYR A 142 3.30 -10.47 -2.91
C TYR A 142 1.95 -11.09 -3.27
N LYS A 143 1.84 -11.64 -4.49
CA LYS A 143 0.56 -12.15 -5.02
C LYS A 143 0.02 -13.27 -4.14
N ASP A 144 0.84 -14.26 -3.82
CA ASP A 144 0.37 -15.47 -3.14
C ASP A 144 0.18 -15.27 -1.64
N CYS A 145 1.03 -14.47 -0.99
CA CYS A 145 0.84 -14.14 0.42
C CYS A 145 -0.37 -13.22 0.63
N ARG A 146 -0.59 -12.26 -0.28
CA ARG A 146 -1.79 -11.43 -0.30
C ARG A 146 -3.05 -12.25 -0.53
N ALA A 147 -3.04 -13.16 -1.49
CA ALA A 147 -4.18 -14.05 -1.75
C ALA A 147 -4.55 -14.88 -0.51
N LEU A 148 -3.53 -15.40 0.19
CA LEU A 148 -3.73 -16.10 1.46
C LEU A 148 -4.37 -15.19 2.51
N CYS A 149 -3.86 -13.97 2.68
CA CYS A 149 -4.44 -13.01 3.63
C CYS A 149 -5.91 -12.67 3.27
N ILE A 150 -6.22 -12.43 1.99
CA ILE A 150 -7.61 -12.15 1.54
C ILE A 150 -8.55 -13.33 1.82
N SER A 151 -8.06 -14.57 1.73
CA SER A 151 -8.86 -15.76 2.03
C SER A 151 -9.19 -15.95 3.52
N GLU A 152 -8.53 -15.19 4.41
CA GLU A 152 -8.67 -15.28 5.85
C GLU A 152 -9.45 -14.06 6.37
N PRO A 153 -10.69 -14.22 6.88
CA PRO A 153 -11.57 -13.10 7.23
C PRO A 153 -11.03 -12.12 8.27
N THR A 154 -10.10 -12.57 9.12
CA THR A 154 -9.50 -11.74 10.17
C THR A 154 -8.21 -11.05 9.74
N CYS A 155 -7.66 -11.37 8.56
CA CYS A 155 -6.36 -10.88 8.14
C CYS A 155 -6.41 -9.39 7.78
N LYS A 156 -5.59 -8.60 8.47
CA LYS A 156 -5.45 -7.14 8.28
C LYS A 156 -4.10 -6.75 7.69
N GLY A 157 -3.18 -7.70 7.54
CA GLY A 157 -1.89 -7.47 6.91
C GLY A 157 -1.11 -8.76 6.74
N PHE A 158 -0.07 -8.70 5.91
CA PHE A 158 0.80 -9.85 5.67
C PHE A 158 2.26 -9.42 5.55
N GLY A 159 3.17 -10.34 5.82
CA GLY A 159 4.59 -10.19 5.57
C GLY A 159 5.13 -11.39 4.82
N PHE A 160 6.03 -11.21 3.87
CA PHE A 160 6.69 -12.34 3.23
C PHE A 160 8.17 -12.12 3.08
N LYS A 161 8.90 -13.24 3.12
CA LYS A 161 10.27 -13.33 2.62
C LYS A 161 10.23 -13.89 1.20
N SER A 162 10.99 -13.29 0.28
CA SER A 162 11.08 -13.80 -1.10
C SER A 162 11.49 -15.28 -1.13
N GLY A 163 10.67 -16.12 -1.76
CA GLY A 163 10.86 -17.59 -1.78
C GLY A 163 10.80 -18.25 -0.39
N GLY A 164 10.27 -17.53 0.60
CA GLY A 164 10.27 -17.88 2.02
C GLY A 164 8.86 -18.03 2.59
N ASN A 165 8.72 -17.73 3.89
CA ASN A 165 7.44 -17.83 4.58
C ASN A 165 6.52 -16.66 4.23
N CYS A 166 5.22 -16.90 4.31
CA CYS A 166 4.18 -15.88 4.35
C CYS A 166 3.59 -15.82 5.76
N GLN A 167 3.59 -14.65 6.38
CA GLN A 167 3.09 -14.37 7.73
C GLN A 167 1.82 -13.54 7.62
N LEU A 168 0.78 -13.91 8.36
CA LEU A 168 -0.51 -13.20 8.40
C LEU A 168 -0.71 -12.54 9.75
N TYR A 169 -1.28 -11.33 9.72
CA TYR A 169 -1.54 -10.51 10.89
C TYR A 169 -3.02 -10.18 10.96
N ASP A 170 -3.65 -10.39 12.11
CA ASP A 170 -5.05 -10.08 12.41
C ASP A 170 -5.23 -8.68 13.03
N VAL A 171 -4.11 -7.97 13.19
CA VAL A 171 -4.02 -6.59 13.64
C VAL A 171 -3.52 -5.69 12.52
N SER A 172 -3.97 -4.44 12.52
CA SER A 172 -3.44 -3.42 11.62
C SER A 172 -1.92 -3.31 11.76
N LEU A 173 -1.19 -3.23 10.65
CA LEU A 173 0.26 -3.00 10.62
C LEU A 173 0.63 -1.51 10.50
N ALA A 174 -0.35 -0.61 10.40
CA ALA A 174 -0.14 0.84 10.34
C ALA A 174 0.72 1.32 11.53
N GLY A 175 1.87 1.93 11.24
CA GLY A 175 2.81 2.44 12.25
C GLY A 175 3.54 1.37 13.08
N LYS A 176 3.32 0.07 12.83
CA LYS A 176 3.89 -1.03 13.64
C LYS A 176 5.12 -1.69 13.03
N VAL A 177 5.30 -1.59 11.71
CA VAL A 177 6.50 -2.12 11.05
C VAL A 177 7.68 -1.19 11.29
N LYS A 178 8.77 -1.73 11.85
CA LYS A 178 10.04 -1.02 11.99
C LYS A 178 10.88 -1.25 10.74
N ALA A 179 11.04 -0.19 9.95
CA ALA A 179 11.82 -0.24 8.72
C ALA A 179 13.27 -0.66 9.03
N LYS A 180 13.77 -1.62 8.25
CA LYS A 180 15.12 -2.16 8.38
C LYS A 180 15.54 -2.72 7.03
N SER A 181 16.52 -2.09 6.38
CA SER A 181 16.87 -2.36 4.98
C SER A 181 17.43 -3.76 4.73
N ASP A 182 18.09 -4.37 5.72
CA ASP A 182 18.58 -5.75 5.68
C ASP A 182 17.54 -6.79 6.12
N SER A 183 16.29 -6.38 6.39
CA SER A 183 15.24 -7.33 6.73
C SER A 183 14.94 -8.23 5.52
N PRO A 184 14.83 -9.55 5.73
CA PRO A 184 14.39 -10.45 4.67
C PRO A 184 12.88 -10.36 4.41
N TYR A 185 12.13 -9.63 5.23
CA TYR A 185 10.68 -9.49 5.13
C TYR A 185 10.26 -8.11 4.62
N ILE A 186 9.22 -8.14 3.79
CA ILE A 186 8.45 -6.98 3.40
C ILE A 186 7.00 -7.14 3.88
N HIS A 187 6.47 -6.10 4.51
CA HIS A 187 5.16 -6.12 5.18
C HIS A 187 4.17 -5.18 4.49
N TYR A 188 2.93 -5.65 4.31
CA TYR A 188 1.85 -4.95 3.63
C TYR A 188 0.59 -4.91 4.50
N GLN A 189 -0.17 -3.83 4.36
CA GLN A 189 -1.43 -3.61 5.06
C GLN A 189 -2.62 -3.98 4.17
N LEU A 190 -3.63 -4.64 4.74
CA LEU A 190 -4.86 -5.00 4.05
C LEU A 190 -6.11 -4.25 4.53
N ASP A 191 -6.02 -3.55 5.64
CA ASP A 191 -7.13 -2.89 6.32
C ASP A 191 -7.27 -1.40 5.97
N CYS A 192 -6.51 -0.93 4.98
CA CYS A 192 -6.63 0.44 4.51
C CYS A 192 -7.97 0.67 3.79
N THR A 193 -8.60 1.81 4.05
CA THR A 193 -9.75 2.35 3.30
C THR A 193 -9.27 3.31 2.22
N ALA A 194 -10.04 3.52 1.17
CA ALA A 194 -9.81 4.56 0.17
C ALA A 194 -10.38 5.89 0.67
N ALA A 195 -9.59 6.95 0.59
CA ALA A 195 -10.10 8.28 0.87
C ALA A 195 -11.28 8.60 -0.05
N PRO A 196 -12.37 9.20 0.48
CA PRO A 196 -13.41 9.74 -0.38
C PRO A 196 -12.79 10.76 -1.32
N ILE A 197 -13.37 10.86 -2.51
CA ILE A 197 -12.91 11.84 -3.49
C ILE A 197 -13.19 13.24 -2.92
N ALA A 198 -12.12 14.02 -2.73
CA ALA A 198 -12.24 15.40 -2.28
C ALA A 198 -13.19 16.16 -3.21
N PRO A 199 -14.12 16.98 -2.67
CA PRO A 199 -14.83 17.95 -3.48
C PRO A 199 -13.78 18.88 -4.10
N VAL A 200 -13.78 18.99 -5.42
CA VAL A 200 -13.01 20.04 -6.09
C VAL A 200 -13.74 21.35 -5.76
N PRO A 201 -13.10 22.32 -5.08
CA PRO A 201 -13.73 23.61 -4.86
C PRO A 201 -13.85 24.29 -6.22
N TYR A 202 -15.08 24.38 -6.74
CA TYR A 202 -15.41 25.23 -7.87
C TYR A 202 -15.40 26.71 -7.46
#